data_AF-A0AAV3YH36-F1
#
_entry.id   AF-A0AAV3YH36-F1
#
_cell.length_a   1.000
_cell.length_b   1.000
_cell.length_c   1.000
_cell.angle_alpha   90.00
_cell.angle_beta   90.00
_cell.angle_gamma   90.00
#
_symmetry.space_group_name_H-M   'P 1'
#
loop_
_entity.id
_entity.type
_entity.pdbx_description
1 polymer ?
#
loop_
_entity_poly.entity_id
_entity_poly.type
_entity_poly.pdbx_seq_one_letter_code
_entity_poly.pdbx_strand_id
1 'polypeptide(L)'
;MGPMGRKDETSPIAMRALSLENIARFGRESAIAYTDGSSTRGTGNGGYGIYFLWPDGSTTRKCGPVGEWTCSYECELMAVTECLQVVIEKQREGRRATRRGYPYRL
;
A
#
# COMPACT_ATOMS: atom_id res chain seq x y z
N MET A 1 -33.77 2.45 -14.75
CA MET A 1 -32.45 3.13 -14.75
C MET A 1 -32.04 3.32 -13.31
N GLY A 2 -30.91 2.74 -12.89
CA GLY A 2 -30.35 3.04 -11.57
C GLY A 2 -29.90 4.51 -11.51
N PRO A 3 -29.92 5.14 -10.33
CA PRO A 3 -29.73 6.59 -10.18
C PRO A 3 -28.30 7.11 -10.45
N MET A 4 -27.39 6.26 -10.93
CA MET A 4 -26.03 6.65 -11.28
C MET A 4 -25.84 6.43 -12.78
N GLY A 5 -25.47 7.51 -13.47
CA GLY A 5 -25.18 7.54 -14.90
C GLY A 5 -24.07 6.57 -15.31
N ARG A 6 -23.66 6.62 -16.58
CA ARG A 6 -22.68 5.64 -17.07
C ARG A 6 -21.33 5.81 -16.34
N LYS A 7 -20.66 4.70 -16.05
CA LYS A 7 -19.41 4.68 -15.26
C LYS A 7 -18.28 5.52 -15.88
N ASP A 8 -18.29 5.71 -17.19
CA ASP A 8 -17.35 6.52 -17.98
C ASP A 8 -17.61 8.03 -17.90
N GLU A 9 -18.77 8.46 -17.38
CA GLU A 9 -19.13 9.88 -17.22
C GLU A 9 -18.74 10.45 -15.84
N THR A 10 -18.22 9.61 -14.94
CA THR A 10 -17.87 10.03 -13.57
C THR A 10 -16.50 10.70 -13.55
N SER A 11 -16.42 11.91 -12.97
CA SER A 11 -15.16 12.66 -12.82
C SER A 11 -14.07 11.81 -12.13
N PRO A 12 -12.82 11.83 -12.63
CA PRO A 12 -11.68 11.15 -11.99
C PRO A 12 -11.49 11.53 -10.52
N ILE A 13 -11.83 12.77 -10.16
CA ILE A 13 -11.78 13.27 -8.78
C ILE A 13 -12.83 12.58 -7.92
N ALA A 14 -14.06 12.44 -8.43
CA ALA A 14 -15.14 11.74 -7.74
C ALA A 14 -14.83 10.24 -7.59
N MET A 15 -14.25 9.62 -8.62
CA MET A 15 -13.80 8.22 -8.56
C MET A 15 -12.70 8.02 -7.50
N ARG A 16 -11.71 8.91 -7.44
CA ARG A 16 -10.66 8.88 -6.40
C ARG A 16 -11.28 8.99 -5.01
N ALA A 17 -12.18 9.95 -4.80
CA ALA A 17 -12.83 10.17 -3.50
C ALA A 17 -13.64 8.93 -3.06
N LEU A 18 -14.47 8.38 -3.95
CA LEU A 18 -15.28 7.18 -3.67
C LEU A 18 -14.41 5.95 -3.40
N SER A 19 -13.31 5.76 -4.14
CA SER A 19 -12.37 4.67 -3.89
C SER A 19 -11.73 4.79 -2.50
N LEU A 20 -11.27 5.99 -2.13
CA LEU A 20 -10.69 6.22 -0.81
C LEU A 20 -11.72 6.03 0.31
N GLU A 21 -12.96 6.47 0.10
CA GLU A 21 -14.05 6.26 1.06
C GLU A 21 -14.39 4.78 1.23
N ASN A 22 -14.45 4.02 0.14
CA ASN A 22 -14.68 2.57 0.19
C ASN A 22 -13.53 1.83 0.89
N ILE A 23 -12.28 2.21 0.63
CA ILE A 23 -11.11 1.67 1.34
C ILE A 23 -11.17 2.01 2.83
N ALA A 24 -11.53 3.26 3.17
CA ALA A 24 -11.64 3.69 4.57
C ALA A 24 -12.82 3.02 5.33
N ARG A 25 -13.87 2.61 4.60
CA ARG A 25 -14.99 1.83 5.13
C ARG A 25 -14.73 0.33 5.17
N PHE A 26 -13.77 -0.17 4.40
CA PHE A 26 -13.25 -1.52 4.53
C PHE A 26 -12.65 -1.64 5.94
N GLY A 27 -13.05 -2.66 6.70
CA GLY A 27 -12.95 -2.67 8.16
C GLY A 27 -11.58 -2.24 8.70
N ARG A 28 -11.59 -1.48 9.80
CA ARG A 28 -10.39 -1.05 10.55
C ARG A 28 -9.54 -2.21 11.10
N GLU A 29 -9.96 -3.44 10.87
CA GLU A 29 -9.22 -4.68 11.13
C GLU A 29 -8.28 -5.06 9.97
N SER A 30 -7.89 -4.09 9.12
CA SER A 30 -6.96 -4.34 8.03
C SER A 30 -5.89 -3.26 7.98
N ALA A 31 -4.66 -3.70 7.71
CA ALA A 31 -3.55 -2.80 7.50
C ALA A 31 -3.76 -1.97 6.22
N ILE A 32 -3.52 -0.66 6.32
CA ILE A 32 -3.52 0.25 5.17
C ILE A 32 -2.08 0.57 4.82
N ALA A 33 -1.72 0.37 3.55
CA ALA A 33 -0.39 0.69 3.03
C ALA A 33 -0.46 1.77 1.96
N TYR A 34 0.45 2.74 2.05
CA TYR A 34 0.70 3.74 1.02
C TYR A 34 2.07 3.47 0.42
N THR A 35 2.13 3.32 -0.89
CA THR A 35 3.35 3.10 -1.65
C THR A 35 3.59 4.26 -2.59
N ASP A 36 4.85 4.60 -2.81
CA ASP A 36 5.26 5.61 -3.78
C ASP A 36 6.64 5.27 -4.32
N GLY A 37 6.79 5.37 -5.63
CA GLY A 37 8.03 5.11 -6.35
C GLY A 37 8.40 6.32 -7.18
N SER A 38 9.62 6.83 -7.01
CA SER A 38 10.06 8.02 -7.73
C SER A 38 11.44 7.86 -8.32
N SER A 39 11.67 8.52 -9.45
CA SER A 39 12.98 8.62 -10.09
C SER A 39 13.23 10.04 -10.57
N THR A 40 14.50 10.44 -10.55
CA THR A 40 14.95 11.74 -11.03
C THR A 40 14.70 11.85 -12.52
N ARG A 41 13.91 12.86 -12.93
CA ARG A 41 13.51 13.11 -14.32
C ARG A 41 12.85 11.90 -15.01
N GLY A 42 12.31 10.96 -14.22
CA GLY A 42 11.63 9.78 -14.75
C GLY A 42 12.52 8.60 -15.13
N THR A 43 13.86 8.73 -15.16
CA THR A 43 14.76 7.70 -15.73
C THR A 43 16.11 7.50 -15.02
N GLY A 44 16.30 8.00 -13.80
CA GLY A 44 17.52 7.68 -13.04
C GLY A 44 17.41 7.98 -11.55
N ASN A 45 18.37 7.50 -10.75
CA ASN A 45 18.43 7.67 -9.30
C ASN A 45 17.07 7.45 -8.63
N GLY A 46 16.55 6.23 -8.75
CA GLY A 46 15.23 5.89 -8.27
C GLY A 46 15.22 5.33 -6.86
N GLY A 47 14.10 5.53 -6.19
CA GLY A 47 13.84 5.06 -4.85
C GLY A 47 12.37 4.70 -4.65
N TYR A 48 12.10 3.98 -3.58
CA TYR A 48 10.75 3.64 -3.17
C TYR A 48 10.49 4.06 -1.72
N GLY A 49 9.22 4.29 -1.41
CA GLY A 49 8.72 4.57 -0.08
C GLY A 49 7.44 3.78 0.21
N ILE A 50 7.32 3.30 1.44
CA ILE A 50 6.16 2.59 1.96
C ILE A 50 5.83 3.13 3.34
N TYR A 51 4.54 3.32 3.61
CA TYR A 51 4.01 3.69 4.91
C TYR A 51 2.80 2.82 5.25
N PHE A 52 2.88 2.12 6.39
CA PHE A 52 1.80 1.29 6.93
C PHE A 52 1.11 1.98 8.10
N LEU A 53 -0.21 1.88 8.12
CA LEU A 53 -1.07 2.07 9.27
C LEU A 53 -1.66 0.71 9.65
N TRP A 54 -1.24 0.17 10.79
CA TRP A 54 -1.70 -1.13 11.29
C TRP A 54 -2.99 -0.98 12.12
N PRO A 55 -3.82 -2.03 12.27
CA PRO A 55 -5.05 -1.95 13.06
C PRO A 55 -4.88 -1.64 14.54
N ASP A 56 -3.72 -1.97 15.10
CA ASP A 56 -3.35 -1.61 16.48
C ASP A 56 -2.97 -0.13 16.64
N GLY A 57 -3.07 0.66 15.55
CA GLY A 57 -2.69 2.06 15.49
C GLY A 57 -1.19 2.29 15.35
N SER A 58 -0.37 1.24 15.35
CA SER A 58 1.06 1.36 15.10
C SER A 58 1.33 1.69 13.64
N THR A 59 2.52 2.21 13.37
CA THR A 59 2.91 2.61 12.02
C THR A 59 4.27 2.02 11.68
N THR A 60 4.51 1.78 10.39
CA THR A 60 5.82 1.32 9.90
C THR A 60 6.15 2.04 8.62
N ARG A 61 7.39 2.53 8.52
CA ARG A 61 7.92 3.16 7.31
C ARG A 61 9.10 2.34 6.80
N LYS A 62 9.13 2.11 5.48
CA LYS A 62 10.26 1.48 4.78
C LYS A 62 10.56 2.29 3.53
N CYS A 63 11.83 2.52 3.24
CA CYS A 63 12.27 3.15 2.02
C CYS A 63 13.64 2.63 1.63
N GLY A 64 13.96 2.68 0.35
CA GLY A 64 15.25 2.23 -0.15
C GLY A 64 15.52 2.69 -1.58
N PRO A 65 16.79 2.60 -2.01
CA PRO A 65 17.15 2.82 -3.39
C PRO A 65 16.66 1.66 -4.27
N VAL A 66 16.29 1.98 -5.51
CA VAL A 66 15.95 0.99 -6.55
C VAL A 66 17.16 0.78 -7.46
N GLY A 67 17.82 1.88 -7.84
CA GLY A 67 19.03 1.86 -8.67
C GLY A 67 19.33 3.21 -9.32
N GLU A 68 20.54 3.33 -9.84
CA GLU A 68 20.98 4.52 -10.59
C GLU A 68 20.29 4.61 -11.97
N TRP A 69 20.10 3.46 -12.62
CA TRP A 69 19.43 3.35 -13.92
C TRP A 69 18.07 2.69 -13.73
N THR A 70 17.02 3.51 -13.63
CA THR A 70 15.67 3.02 -13.40
C THR A 70 14.63 4.05 -13.83
N CYS A 71 13.43 3.61 -14.16
CA CYS A 71 12.30 4.49 -14.44
C CYS A 71 11.30 4.56 -13.27
N SER A 72 10.43 5.57 -13.27
CA SER A 72 9.43 5.73 -12.20
C SER A 72 8.52 4.51 -12.08
N TYR A 73 8.20 3.85 -13.20
CA TYR A 73 7.42 2.62 -13.22
C TYR A 73 8.10 1.47 -12.46
N GLU A 74 9.41 1.27 -12.66
CA GLU A 74 10.17 0.26 -11.91
C GLU A 74 10.25 0.58 -10.42
N CYS A 75 10.32 1.88 -10.08
CA CYS A 75 10.30 2.33 -8.69
C CYS A 75 8.96 2.02 -8.01
N GLU A 76 7.85 2.23 -8.70
CA GLU A 76 6.50 1.88 -8.21
C GLU A 76 6.34 0.37 -8.03
N LEU A 77 6.81 -0.41 -9.01
CA LEU A 77 6.80 -1.86 -8.92
C LEU A 77 7.61 -2.35 -7.72
N MET A 78 8.77 -1.73 -7.46
CA MET A 78 9.58 -2.03 -6.28
C MET A 78 8.83 -1.67 -4.99
N ALA A 79 8.20 -0.49 -4.93
CA ALA A 79 7.42 -0.06 -3.76
C ALA A 79 6.33 -1.06 -3.40
N VAL A 80 5.57 -1.55 -4.39
CA VAL A 80 4.53 -2.57 -4.20
C VAL A 80 5.12 -3.92 -3.80
N THR A 81 6.23 -4.33 -4.41
CA THR A 81 6.90 -5.61 -4.10
C THR A 81 7.40 -5.64 -2.66
N GLU A 82 8.09 -4.59 -2.24
CA GLU A 82 8.61 -4.43 -0.88
C GLU A 82 7.48 -4.29 0.14
N CYS A 83 6.37 -3.64 -0.22
CA CYS A 83 5.16 -3.58 0.59
C CYS A 83 4.61 -4.99 0.86
N LEU A 84 4.49 -5.82 -0.17
CA LEU A 84 4.01 -7.19 -0.03
C LEU A 84 4.95 -8.03 0.86
N GLN A 85 6.27 -7.86 0.72
CA GLN A 85 7.24 -8.56 1.58
C GLN A 85 7.02 -8.23 3.06
N VAL A 86 6.84 -6.94 3.41
CA VAL A 86 6.56 -6.52 4.79
C VAL A 86 5.28 -7.18 5.32
N VAL A 87 4.21 -7.24 4.52
CA VAL A 87 2.96 -7.92 4.91
C VAL A 87 3.20 -9.41 5.16
N ILE A 88 3.94 -10.10 4.29
CA ILE A 88 4.27 -11.52 4.43
C ILE A 88 5.08 -11.77 5.70
N GLU A 89 6.07 -10.92 5.99
CA GLU A 89 6.89 -11.00 7.20
C GLU A 89 6.04 -10.83 8.46
N LYS A 90 5.20 -9.79 8.49
CA LYS A 90 4.29 -9.51 9.60
C LYS A 90 3.32 -10.67 9.85
N GLN A 91 2.75 -11.25 8.78
CA GLN A 91 1.90 -12.43 8.89
C GLN A 91 2.65 -13.65 9.46
N ARG A 92 3.93 -13.86 9.08
CA ARG A 92 4.77 -14.94 9.61
C ARG A 92 5.07 -14.76 11.09
N GLU A 93 5.37 -13.53 11.53
CA GLU A 93 5.55 -13.20 12.95
C GLU A 93 4.30 -13.53 13.75
N GLY A 94 3.14 -13.11 13.25
CA GLY A 94 1.86 -13.40 13.86
C GLY A 94 1.57 -14.89 14.01
N ARG A 95 1.80 -15.68 12.94
CA ARG A 95 1.65 -17.14 13.01
C ARG A 95 2.59 -17.78 14.02
N ARG A 96 3.82 -17.25 14.18
CA ARG A 96 4.76 -17.71 15.22
C ARG A 96 4.27 -17.36 16.62
N ALA A 97 3.70 -16.16 16.81
CA ALA A 97 3.11 -15.74 18.07
C ALA A 97 1.90 -16.61 18.46
N THR A 98 1.01 -16.92 17.50
CA THR A 98 -0.13 -17.82 17.72
C THR A 98 0.30 -19.25 18.04
N ARG A 99 1.33 -19.77 17.36
CA ARG A 99 1.94 -21.07 17.71
C ARG A 99 2.55 -21.09 19.12
N ARG A 100 2.89 -19.93 19.68
CA ARG A 100 3.38 -19.75 21.05
C ARG A 100 2.26 -19.39 22.04
N GLY A 101 0.99 -19.42 21.63
CA GLY A 101 -0.17 -19.19 22.49
C GLY A 101 -0.62 -17.73 22.59
N TYR A 102 -0.06 -16.80 21.81
CA TYR A 102 -0.46 -15.38 21.82
C TYR A 102 -1.50 -15.07 20.73
N PRO A 103 -2.58 -14.33 21.03
CA PRO A 103 -3.55 -13.92 20.02
C PRO A 103 -2.90 -12.95 19.02
N TYR A 104 -3.12 -13.16 17.72
CA TYR A 104 -2.62 -12.30 16.64
C TYR A 104 -3.77 -11.96 15.68
N ARG A 105 -3.95 -10.67 15.39
CA ARG A 105 -4.84 -10.17 14.35
C ARG A 105 -4.06 -9.19 13.47
N LEU A 106 -4.23 -9.32 12.15
CA LEU A 106 -3.68 -8.42 11.15
C LEU A 106 -4.55 -7.19 10.98
#